data_AF-A0A0R2HDT5-F1
#
_entry.id   AF-A0A0R2HDT5-F1
#
_cell.length_a   1.000
_cell.length_b   1.000
_cell.length_c   1.000
_cell.angle_alpha   90.00
_cell.angle_beta   90.00
_cell.angle_gamma   90.00
#
_symmetry.space_group_name_H-M   'P 1'
#
loop_
_entity.id
_entity.type
_entity.pdbx_description
1 polymer ?
#
loop_
_entity_poly.entity_id
_entity_poly.type
_entity_poly.pdbx_seq_one_letter_code
_entity_poly.pdbx_strand_id
1 'polypeptide(L)'
;MFAYQVDRIQVIEPSDVKYLSIEYKKDYATLVTCTPYGVNTQRLLVRGHRIPYNKNAKVNKKHDTAVSYIFLQIVSAIAGVFAAIVIYYVYRHRFRKER
;
A
#
# COMPACT_ATOMS: atom_id res chain seq x y z
N MET A 1 16.81 -18.33 -15.31
CA MET A 1 16.31 -17.47 -14.21
C MET A 1 14.80 -17.58 -14.18
N PHE A 2 14.23 -17.77 -12.99
CA PHE A 2 12.79 -17.98 -12.80
C PHE A 2 12.17 -16.78 -12.10
N ALA A 3 10.90 -16.49 -12.39
CA ALA A 3 10.10 -15.48 -11.71
C ALA A 3 8.79 -16.10 -11.26
N TYR A 4 8.37 -15.73 -10.04
CA TYR A 4 7.10 -16.14 -9.48
C TYR A 4 6.36 -14.91 -9.01
N GLN A 5 5.05 -14.83 -9.30
CA GLN A 5 4.18 -13.76 -8.81
C GLN A 5 3.37 -14.28 -7.62
N VAL A 6 3.46 -13.56 -6.49
CA VAL A 6 2.74 -13.91 -5.26
C VAL A 6 1.24 -13.92 -5.53
N ASP A 7 0.59 -15.04 -5.22
CA ASP A 7 -0.85 -15.25 -5.39
C ASP A 7 -1.57 -15.54 -4.07
N ARG A 8 -0.84 -15.99 -3.04
CA ARG A 8 -1.40 -16.32 -1.73
C ARG A 8 -0.40 -16.09 -0.61
N ILE A 9 -0.91 -15.52 0.49
CA ILE A 9 -0.19 -15.42 1.77
C ILE A 9 -1.09 -16.04 2.85
N GLN A 10 -0.54 -16.92 3.67
CA GLN A 10 -1.31 -17.61 4.70
C GLN A 10 -0.48 -17.88 5.96
N VAL A 11 -1.12 -17.78 7.13
CA VAL A 11 -0.57 -18.23 8.40
C VAL A 11 -1.22 -19.57 8.75
N ILE A 12 -0.40 -20.56 9.10
CA ILE A 12 -0.84 -21.93 9.38
C ILE A 12 -0.19 -22.46 10.66
N GLU A 13 -0.78 -23.50 11.22
CA GLU A 13 -0.11 -24.30 12.26
C GLU A 13 1.08 -25.07 11.66
N PRO A 14 2.16 -25.32 12.44
CA PRO A 14 3.33 -26.03 11.95
C PRO A 14 3.04 -27.43 11.39
N SER A 15 1.98 -28.08 11.87
CA SER A 15 1.54 -29.41 11.42
C SER A 15 0.65 -29.38 10.18
N ASP A 16 0.13 -28.23 9.76
CA ASP A 16 -0.84 -28.12 8.67
C ASP A 16 -0.16 -28.02 7.29
N VAL A 17 0.45 -29.12 6.84
CA VAL A 17 1.24 -29.17 5.61
C VAL A 17 0.42 -29.27 4.32
N LYS A 18 -0.92 -29.29 4.39
CA LYS A 18 -1.79 -29.49 3.22
C LYS A 18 -1.54 -28.45 2.11
N TYR A 19 -1.16 -27.23 2.48
CA TYR A 19 -0.88 -26.12 1.57
C TYR A 19 0.46 -26.22 0.83
N LEU A 20 1.32 -27.17 1.20
CA LEU A 20 2.61 -27.42 0.57
C LEU A 20 2.56 -28.60 -0.42
N SER A 21 1.40 -29.24 -0.56
CA SER A 21 1.21 -30.36 -1.47
C SER A 21 1.33 -29.90 -2.93
N ILE A 22 1.85 -30.78 -3.78
CA ILE A 22 1.97 -30.52 -5.22
C ILE A 22 0.55 -30.47 -5.83
N GLU A 23 0.25 -29.38 -6.53
CA GLU A 23 -0.98 -29.25 -7.31
C GLU A 23 -0.72 -29.63 -8.78
N TYR A 24 -1.52 -30.55 -9.33
CA TYR A 24 -1.34 -31.05 -10.70
C TYR A 24 -1.33 -29.92 -11.75
N LYS A 25 -0.35 -29.97 -12.67
CA LYS A 25 -0.14 -28.99 -13.76
C LYS A 25 0.14 -27.54 -13.32
N LYS A 26 0.46 -27.30 -12.04
CA LYS A 26 0.81 -25.98 -11.54
C LYS A 26 2.28 -25.92 -11.15
N ASP A 27 2.93 -24.83 -11.50
CA ASP A 27 4.31 -24.53 -11.09
C ASP A 27 4.24 -23.43 -10.03
N TYR A 28 4.30 -23.87 -8.77
CA TYR A 28 4.29 -23.01 -7.59
C TYR A 28 5.62 -23.08 -6.85
N ALA A 29 6.03 -21.94 -6.31
CA ALA A 29 7.06 -21.86 -5.30
C ALA A 29 6.45 -21.21 -4.05
N THR A 30 6.65 -21.83 -2.89
CA THR A 30 6.19 -21.30 -1.59
C THR A 30 7.40 -21.02 -0.71
N LEU A 31 7.57 -19.76 -0.32
CA LEU A 31 8.50 -19.39 0.75
C LEU A 31 7.83 -19.71 2.09
N VAL A 32 8.57 -20.37 2.97
CA VAL A 32 8.10 -20.77 4.30
C VAL A 32 8.97 -20.10 5.34
N THR A 33 8.36 -19.46 6.32
CA THR A 33 9.07 -18.92 7.48
C THR A 33 8.22 -19.05 8.74
N CYS A 34 8.81 -18.79 9.90
CA CYS A 34 8.10 -18.76 11.16
C CYS A 34 7.36 -17.43 11.35
N THR A 35 6.29 -17.46 12.13
CA THR A 35 5.50 -16.29 12.54
C THR A 35 4.75 -16.60 13.85
N PRO A 36 4.31 -15.62 14.64
CA PRO A 36 4.75 -14.22 14.67
C PRO A 36 6.24 -14.09 14.97
N TYR A 37 6.84 -12.97 14.58
CA TYR A 37 8.26 -12.69 14.80
C TYR A 37 8.63 -12.83 16.27
N GLY A 38 9.69 -13.60 16.56
CA GLY A 38 10.19 -13.84 17.93
C GLY A 38 9.38 -14.86 18.74
N VAL A 39 8.16 -15.21 18.32
CA VAL A 39 7.31 -16.23 18.97
C VAL A 39 7.37 -17.55 18.21
N ASN A 40 7.32 -17.51 16.87
CA ASN A 40 7.55 -18.64 15.97
C ASN A 40 6.60 -19.85 16.13
N THR A 41 5.43 -19.67 16.76
CA THR A 41 4.44 -20.72 17.00
C THR A 41 3.73 -21.21 15.74
N GLN A 42 3.71 -20.39 14.68
CA GLN A 42 3.03 -20.66 13.42
C GLN A 42 4.00 -20.59 12.24
N ARG A 43 3.51 -20.88 11.04
CA ARG A 43 4.25 -20.72 9.78
C ARG A 43 3.55 -19.73 8.87
N LEU A 44 4.33 -18.80 8.33
CA LEU A 44 3.91 -17.90 7.25
C LEU A 44 4.32 -18.53 5.92
N LEU A 45 3.32 -18.77 5.08
CA LEU A 45 3.47 -19.26 3.72
C LEU A 45 3.25 -18.11 2.75
N VAL A 46 4.22 -17.86 1.87
CA VAL A 46 4.09 -16.90 0.76
C VAL A 46 4.27 -17.68 -0.54
N ARG A 47 3.15 -17.97 -1.20
CA ARG A 47 3.12 -18.74 -2.45
C ARG A 47 3.08 -17.81 -3.65
N GLY A 48 3.84 -18.15 -4.68
CA GLY A 48 3.73 -17.56 -5.99
C GLY A 48 3.62 -18.61 -7.09
N HIS A 49 3.00 -18.23 -8.20
CA HIS A 49 2.93 -19.03 -9.43
C HIS A 49 3.96 -18.56 -10.43
N ARG A 50 4.45 -19.50 -11.26
CA ARG A 50 5.45 -19.22 -12.27
C ARG A 50 4.94 -18.22 -13.30
N ILE A 51 5.76 -17.21 -13.57
CA ILE A 51 5.58 -16.26 -14.67
C ILE A 51 6.83 -16.21 -15.56
N PRO A 52 6.73 -15.76 -16.82
CA PRO A 52 7.89 -15.48 -17.66
C PRO A 52 8.81 -14.46 -16.98
N TYR A 53 10.10 -14.80 -16.88
CA TYR A 53 11.09 -13.88 -16.34
C TYR A 53 11.48 -12.85 -17.40
N ASN A 54 11.25 -11.56 -17.11
CA ASN A 54 11.65 -10.45 -17.96
C ASN A 54 12.81 -9.67 -17.32
N LYS A 55 14.01 -9.78 -17.90
CA LYS A 55 15.22 -9.06 -17.45
C LYS A 55 15.07 -7.53 -17.49
N ASN A 56 14.22 -7.02 -18.37
CA ASN A 56 14.00 -5.59 -18.59
C ASN A 56 12.74 -5.06 -17.87
N ALA A 57 12.11 -5.87 -17.01
CA ALA A 57 10.95 -5.44 -16.24
C ALA A 57 11.37 -4.30 -15.30
N LYS A 58 10.94 -3.07 -15.62
CA LYS A 58 11.07 -1.93 -14.72
C LYS A 58 10.16 -2.18 -13.52
N VAL A 59 10.74 -2.19 -12.32
CA VAL A 59 9.96 -2.23 -11.07
C VAL A 59 9.17 -0.93 -10.99
N ASN A 60 7.86 -1.02 -11.25
CA ASN A 60 6.95 0.09 -10.97
C ASN A 60 6.87 0.24 -9.45
N LYS A 61 7.68 1.14 -8.89
CA LYS A 61 7.51 1.59 -7.51
C LYS A 61 6.15 2.28 -7.45
N LYS A 62 5.14 1.62 -6.90
CA LYS A 62 3.85 2.26 -6.60
C LYS A 62 4.13 3.42 -5.65
N HIS A 63 3.95 4.64 -6.13
CA HIS A 63 4.19 5.86 -5.38
C HIS A 63 2.85 6.36 -4.81
N ASP A 64 2.09 5.49 -4.14
CA ASP A 64 0.63 5.64 -4.06
C ASP A 64 0.06 6.03 -2.68
N THR A 65 0.85 6.61 -1.77
CA THR A 65 0.29 7.19 -0.52
C THR A 65 0.81 8.58 -0.22
N ALA A 66 2.11 8.84 -0.36
CA ALA A 66 2.69 10.16 -0.09
C ALA A 66 2.12 11.28 -0.99
N VAL A 67 1.84 10.97 -2.26
CA VAL A 67 1.31 11.96 -3.23
C VAL A 67 -0.11 12.41 -2.86
N SER A 68 -0.93 11.50 -2.33
CA SER A 68 -2.32 11.81 -1.95
C SER A 68 -2.40 12.77 -0.76
N TYR A 69 -1.50 12.63 0.23
CA TYR A 69 -1.51 13.49 1.41
C TYR A 69 -1.00 14.92 1.10
N ILE A 70 0.05 15.04 0.29
CA ILE A 70 0.60 16.35 -0.11
C ILE A 70 -0.44 17.15 -0.90
N PHE A 71 -1.17 16.50 -1.81
CA PHE A 71 -2.24 17.16 -2.56
C PHE A 71 -3.35 17.72 -1.66
N LEU A 72 -3.78 16.94 -0.66
CA LEU A 72 -4.79 17.37 0.31
C LEU A 72 -4.32 18.59 1.15
N GLN A 73 -3.05 18.60 1.56
CA GLN A 73 -2.47 19.74 2.31
C GLN A 73 -2.45 21.03 1.49
N ILE A 74 -2.08 20.95 0.21
CA ILE A 74 -2.04 22.12 -0.68
C ILE A 74 -3.45 22.69 -0.87
N VAL A 75 -4.45 21.84 -1.12
CA VAL A 75 -5.84 22.28 -1.29
C VAL A 75 -6.38 22.93 -0.02
N SER A 76 -6.11 22.34 1.15
CA SER A 76 -6.52 22.91 2.44
C SER A 76 -5.87 24.28 2.70
N ALA A 77 -4.59 24.45 2.36
CA ALA A 77 -3.89 25.72 2.53
C ALA A 77 -4.47 26.82 1.63
N ILE A 78 -4.74 26.51 0.36
CA ILE A 78 -5.35 27.45 -0.58
C ILE A 78 -6.75 27.88 -0.11
N ALA A 79 -7.56 26.91 0.33
CA ALA A 79 -8.90 27.19 0.86
C ALA A 79 -8.86 28.09 2.10
N GLY A 80 -7.91 27.86 3.01
CA GLY A 80 -7.71 28.69 4.20
C GLY A 80 -7.31 30.13 3.88
N VAL A 81 -6.38 30.32 2.94
CA VAL A 81 -5.96 31.66 2.48
C VAL A 81 -7.13 32.39 1.84
N PHE A 82 -7.89 31.72 0.98
CA PHE A 82 -9.06 32.32 0.33
C PHE A 82 -10.12 32.75 1.35
N ALA A 83 -10.43 31.91 2.34
CA ALA A 83 -11.35 32.23 3.42
C ALA A 83 -10.88 33.45 4.22
N ALA A 84 -9.58 33.52 4.57
CA ALA A 84 -9.00 34.66 5.28
C ALA A 84 -9.11 35.97 4.49
N ILE A 85 -8.88 35.92 3.17
CA ILE A 85 -9.04 37.07 2.27
C ILE A 85 -10.50 37.55 2.27
N VAL A 86 -11.45 36.63 2.08
CA VAL A 86 -12.89 36.96 2.08
C VAL A 86 -13.31 37.59 3.40
N ILE A 87 -12.90 37.00 4.52
CA ILE A 87 -13.17 37.52 5.87
C ILE A 87 -12.60 38.95 6.01
N TYR A 88 -11.33 39.15 5.63
CA TYR A 88 -10.69 40.48 5.67
C TYR A 88 -11.48 41.53 4.88
N TYR A 89 -11.89 41.20 3.65
CA TYR A 89 -12.67 42.12 2.80
C TYR A 89 -14.05 42.43 3.41
N VAL A 90 -14.75 41.43 3.97
CA VAL A 90 -16.04 41.63 4.63
C VAL A 90 -15.90 42.53 5.86
N TYR A 91 -14.89 42.29 6.71
CA TYR A 91 -14.61 43.15 7.86
C TYR A 91 -14.33 44.60 7.44
N ARG A 92 -13.46 44.80 6.43
CA ARG A 92 -13.15 46.13 5.90
C ARG A 92 -14.37 46.84 5.31
N HIS A 93 -15.27 46.10 4.66
CA HIS A 93 -16.49 46.67 4.08
C HIS A 93 -17.54 47.02 5.15
N ARG A 94 -17.70 46.19 6.18
CA ARG A 94 -18.59 46.47 7.32
C ARG A 94 -18.13 47.70 8.09
N PHE A 95 -16.83 47.81 8.37
CA PHE A 95 -16.25 48.94 9.11
C PHE A 95 -16.27 50.26 8.31
N ARG A 96 -16.26 50.23 6.97
CA ARG A 96 -16.41 51.43 6.12
C ARG A 96 -17.83 52.01 6.09
N LYS A 97 -18.84 51.27 6.53
CA LYS A 97 -20.26 51.69 6.49
C LYS A 97 -20.72 52.34 7.80
N GLU A 98 -19.92 52.27 8.86
CA GLU A 98 -20.19 52.86 10.18
C GLU A 98 -19.49 54.22 10.42
N ARG A 99 -18.77 54.76 9.42
CA ARG A 99 -18.31 56.16 9.36
C ARG A 99 -19.11 56.90 8.30
#